data_AF-A0A1R3J5F3-F1
#
_entry.id   AF-A0A1R3J5F3-F1
#
_cell.length_a   1.000
_cell.length_b   1.000
_cell.length_c   1.000
_cell.angle_alpha   90.00
_cell.angle_beta   90.00
_cell.angle_gamma   90.00
#
_symmetry.space_group_name_H-M   'P 1'
#
loop_
_entity.id
_entity.type
_entity.pdbx_description
1 polymer ?
#
loop_
_entity_poly.entity_id
_entity_poly.type
_entity_poly.pdbx_seq_one_letter_code
_entity_poly.pdbx_strand_id
1 'polypeptide(L)'
;MERLLSAPIEEGQQPRTIDSIVDEVLGTNPSYIKGLGYGPKPNGKQTSNASTSRLEKAEGEVEKYKSNFQLLRDHLQTITAAMLAIGIDVPMPNFPESLSTEQLD
;
A
#
# COMPACT_ATOMS: atom_id res chain seq x y z
N MET A 1 13.07 -40.83 9.49
CA MET A 1 13.40 -39.43 9.12
C MET A 1 14.90 -39.32 9.13
N GLU A 2 15.51 -39.37 7.94
CA GLU A 2 16.96 -39.27 7.79
C GLU A 2 17.41 -37.82 7.99
N ARG A 3 18.45 -37.62 8.81
CA ARG A 3 19.00 -36.31 9.15
C ARG A 3 19.98 -35.92 8.04
N LEU A 4 19.77 -34.75 7.43
CA LEU A 4 20.69 -34.21 6.42
C LEU A 4 22.06 -33.96 7.07
N LEU A 5 23.03 -34.80 6.74
CA LEU A 5 24.45 -34.56 6.98
C LEU A 5 24.93 -33.53 5.96
N SER A 6 24.78 -32.23 6.25
CA SER A 6 25.29 -31.17 5.38
C SER A 6 26.62 -30.62 5.92
N ALA A 7 27.69 -31.05 5.24
CA ALA A 7 29.08 -30.59 5.29
C ALA A 7 29.99 -31.17 6.42
N PRO A 8 31.21 -31.65 6.07
CA PRO A 8 32.27 -31.88 7.06
C PRO A 8 32.67 -30.55 7.69
N ILE A 9 32.73 -30.52 9.03
CA ILE A 9 33.43 -29.44 9.74
C ILE A 9 34.92 -29.66 9.44
N GLU A 10 35.59 -28.71 8.81
CA GLU A 10 37.03 -28.83 8.56
C GLU A 10 37.79 -28.91 9.90
N GLU A 11 38.65 -29.92 10.04
CA GLU A 11 39.50 -30.11 11.21
C GLU A 11 40.41 -28.88 11.39
N GLY A 12 40.07 -28.02 12.36
CA GLY A 12 40.80 -26.79 12.65
C GLY A 12 39.94 -25.54 12.77
N GLN A 13 38.65 -25.59 12.43
CA GLN A 13 37.74 -24.49 12.78
C GLN A 13 37.50 -24.46 14.30
N GLN A 14 37.68 -23.29 14.91
CA GLN A 14 37.29 -23.08 16.30
C GLN A 14 35.81 -23.43 16.46
N PRO A 15 35.42 -24.11 17.56
CA PRO A 15 34.03 -24.45 17.80
C PRO A 15 33.20 -23.16 17.84
N ARG A 16 32.33 -22.99 16.84
CA ARG A 16 31.38 -21.88 16.80
C ARG A 16 30.12 -22.29 17.54
N THR A 17 29.60 -21.39 18.38
CA THR A 17 28.30 -21.59 19.02
C THR A 17 27.20 -21.46 17.98
N ILE A 18 26.06 -22.11 18.24
CA ILE A 18 24.87 -22.01 17.37
C ILE A 18 24.50 -20.54 17.16
N ASP A 19 24.53 -19.74 18.22
CA ASP A 19 24.24 -18.30 18.17
C ASP A 19 25.19 -17.55 17.22
N SER A 20 26.50 -17.85 17.27
CA SER A 20 27.48 -17.23 16.37
C SER A 20 27.24 -17.58 14.90
N ILE A 21 26.76 -18.80 14.61
CA ILE A 21 26.45 -19.23 13.24
C ILE A 21 25.16 -18.56 12.77
N VAL A 22 24.15 -18.48 13.64
CA VAL A 22 22.87 -17.83 13.36
C VAL A 22 23.08 -16.35 13.04
N ASP A 23 23.90 -15.65 13.83
CA ASP A 23 24.23 -14.24 13.63
C ASP A 23 24.99 -13.97 12.31
N GLU A 24 25.86 -14.89 11.89
CA GLU A 24 26.61 -14.77 10.64
C GLU A 24 25.73 -14.99 9.40
N VAL A 25 24.84 -15.98 9.46
CA VAL A 25 23.97 -16.36 8.33
C VAL A 25 22.73 -15.48 8.24
N LEU A 26 22.05 -15.23 9.37
CA LEU A 26 20.80 -14.48 9.42
C LEU A 26 21.01 -12.99 9.75
N GLY A 27 22.08 -12.66 10.48
CA GLY A 27 22.33 -11.34 11.06
C GLY A 27 22.05 -11.31 12.57
N THR A 28 22.68 -10.37 13.28
CA THR A 28 22.63 -10.25 14.76
C THR A 28 21.31 -9.69 15.31
N ASN A 29 20.38 -9.32 14.45
CA ASN A 29 19.16 -8.65 14.85
C ASN A 29 17.98 -9.58 14.56
N PRO A 30 17.28 -10.11 15.58
CA PRO A 30 16.24 -11.13 15.38
C PRO A 30 15.06 -10.61 14.54
N SER A 31 14.92 -9.29 14.41
CA SER A 31 13.92 -8.69 13.53
C SER A 31 14.39 -8.56 12.08
N TYR A 32 15.69 -8.49 11.80
CA TYR A 32 16.23 -8.16 10.48
C TYR A 32 17.00 -9.31 9.86
N ILE A 33 16.44 -9.88 8.79
CA ILE A 33 17.12 -10.90 7.99
C ILE A 33 17.60 -10.28 6.68
N LYS A 34 18.93 -10.29 6.45
CA LYS A 34 19.55 -9.67 5.27
C LYS A 34 19.05 -10.34 3.98
N GLY A 35 18.43 -9.55 3.09
CA GLY A 35 17.91 -10.03 1.80
C GLY A 35 16.46 -10.54 1.83
N LEU A 36 15.86 -10.72 3.02
CA LEU A 36 14.45 -11.11 3.14
C LEU A 36 13.51 -9.94 3.44
N GLY A 37 14.02 -8.75 3.77
CA GLY A 37 13.23 -7.52 3.91
C GLY A 37 12.28 -7.49 5.12
N TYR A 38 12.28 -8.52 5.97
CA TYR A 38 11.59 -8.50 7.26
C TYR A 38 12.44 -7.77 8.30
N GLY A 39 11.78 -6.85 9.03
CA GLY A 39 12.33 -5.89 10.00
C GLY A 39 13.25 -4.80 9.41
N PRO A 40 13.46 -3.67 10.12
CA PRO A 40 14.19 -2.55 9.54
C PRO A 40 15.71 -2.77 9.62
N LYS A 41 16.44 -2.58 8.51
CA LYS A 41 17.88 -2.21 8.55
C LYS A 41 18.05 -0.74 8.19
N PRO A 42 18.16 0.15 9.18
CA PRO A 42 18.48 1.55 8.93
C PRO A 42 19.93 1.80 9.34
N ASN A 43 20.81 2.10 8.38
CA ASN A 43 22.08 2.80 8.61
C ASN A 43 22.51 3.42 7.29
N GLY A 44 21.81 4.49 6.93
CA GLY A 44 22.01 5.27 5.72
C GLY A 44 20.92 6.33 5.69
N LYS A 45 21.28 7.57 5.38
CA LYS A 45 20.34 8.70 5.24
C LYS A 45 19.52 8.49 3.96
N GLN A 46 18.66 7.48 3.94
CA GLN A 46 17.64 7.28 2.93
C GLN A 46 16.37 7.87 3.51
N THR A 47 16.14 9.12 3.19
CA THR A 47 14.86 9.79 3.39
C THR A 47 13.81 8.98 2.64
N SER A 48 12.94 8.31 3.39
CA SER A 48 11.72 7.69 2.92
C SER A 48 10.76 8.77 2.38
N ASN A 49 11.00 9.26 1.16
CA ASN A 49 10.07 10.14 0.42
C ASN A 49 9.14 9.33 -0.53
N ALA A 50 9.22 8.00 -0.49
CA ALA A 50 8.38 7.12 -1.31
C ALA A 50 6.94 7.04 -0.78
N SER A 51 6.72 7.28 0.51
CA SER A 51 5.39 7.24 1.14
C SER A 51 4.59 8.51 0.81
N THR A 52 5.21 9.69 0.83
CA THR A 52 4.54 10.96 0.48
C THR A 52 4.16 11.00 -0.99
N SER A 53 5.08 10.62 -1.89
CA SER A 53 4.81 10.57 -3.33
C SER A 53 3.72 9.59 -3.76
N ARG A 54 3.49 8.50 -2.99
CA ARG A 54 2.37 7.58 -3.24
C ARG A 54 1.03 8.15 -2.78
N LEU A 55 1.01 8.82 -1.63
CA LEU A 55 -0.18 9.48 -1.11
C LEU A 55 -0.60 10.66 -2.00
N GLU A 56 0.34 11.52 -2.40
CA GLU A 56 0.08 12.63 -3.33
C GLU A 56 -0.47 12.16 -4.68
N LYS A 57 0.06 11.04 -5.20
CA LYS A 57 -0.47 10.43 -6.44
C LYS A 57 -1.86 9.85 -6.24
N ALA A 58 -2.12 9.19 -5.12
CA ALA A 58 -3.44 8.65 -4.81
C ALA A 58 -4.48 9.76 -4.62
N GLU A 59 -4.12 10.85 -3.93
CA GLU A 59 -4.97 12.03 -3.74
C GLU A 59 -5.30 12.71 -5.07
N GLY A 60 -4.30 12.94 -5.93
CA GLY A 60 -4.53 13.53 -7.25
C GLY A 60 -5.43 12.67 -8.15
N GLU A 61 -5.32 11.33 -8.05
CA GLU A 61 -6.17 10.43 -8.82
C GLU A 61 -7.62 10.40 -8.30
N VAL A 62 -7.81 10.42 -6.98
CA VAL A 62 -9.12 10.54 -6.34
C VAL A 62 -9.82 11.85 -6.73
N GLU A 63 -9.12 12.98 -6.68
CA GLU A 63 -9.68 14.28 -7.10
C GLU A 63 -10.08 14.30 -8.58
N LYS A 64 -9.27 13.70 -9.45
CA LYS A 64 -9.62 13.54 -10.88
C LYS A 64 -10.91 12.73 -11.06
N TYR A 65 -11.06 11.62 -10.35
CA TYR A 65 -12.29 10.81 -10.44
C TYR A 65 -13.51 11.55 -9.87
N LYS A 66 -13.37 12.32 -8.78
CA LYS A 66 -14.45 13.17 -8.25
C LYS A 66 -14.90 14.20 -9.28
N SER A 67 -13.97 14.91 -9.90
CA SER A 67 -14.28 15.92 -10.92
C SER A 67 -14.98 15.30 -12.15
N ASN A 68 -14.47 14.19 -12.67
CA ASN A 68 -15.09 13.49 -13.80
C ASN A 68 -16.49 12.96 -13.48
N PHE A 69 -16.68 12.45 -12.25
CA PHE A 69 -17.98 11.98 -11.80
C PHE A 69 -18.97 13.14 -11.68
N GLN A 70 -18.55 14.30 -11.16
CA GLN A 70 -19.38 15.49 -11.09
C GLN A 70 -19.82 15.95 -12.49
N LEU A 71 -18.89 16.00 -13.45
CA LEU A 71 -19.22 16.35 -14.83
C LEU A 71 -20.27 15.39 -15.43
N LEU A 72 -20.12 14.08 -15.19
CA LEU A 72 -21.10 13.08 -15.62
C LEU A 72 -22.47 13.31 -14.96
N ARG A 73 -22.51 13.67 -13.68
CA ARG A 73 -23.76 13.97 -12.97
C ARG A 73 -24.49 15.15 -13.56
N ASP A 74 -23.80 16.25 -13.76
CA ASP A 74 -24.39 17.49 -14.27
C ASP A 74 -24.99 17.26 -15.67
N HIS A 75 -24.27 16.51 -16.51
CA HIS A 75 -24.76 16.14 -17.83
C HIS A 75 -26.01 15.26 -17.78
N LEU A 76 -26.03 14.24 -16.92
CA LEU A 76 -27.21 13.39 -16.74
C LEU A 76 -28.40 14.19 -16.19
N GLN A 77 -28.20 15.08 -15.22
CA GLN A 77 -29.26 15.93 -14.68
C GLN A 77 -29.85 16.85 -15.76
N THR A 78 -28.99 17.41 -16.61
CA THR A 78 -29.40 18.27 -17.73
C THR A 78 -30.30 17.49 -18.71
N ILE A 79 -29.88 16.28 -19.08
CA ILE A 79 -30.66 15.40 -19.97
C ILE A 79 -32.00 15.01 -19.32
N THR A 80 -31.99 14.64 -18.03
CA THR A 80 -33.22 14.29 -17.30
C THR A 80 -34.19 15.47 -17.24
N ALA A 81 -33.71 16.69 -16.98
CA ALA A 81 -34.54 17.89 -16.98
C ALA A 81 -35.13 18.18 -18.37
N ALA A 82 -34.36 18.00 -19.44
CA ALA A 82 -34.84 18.15 -20.81
C ALA A 82 -35.91 17.10 -21.18
N MET A 83 -35.74 15.84 -20.76
CA MET A 83 -36.74 14.79 -20.94
C MET A 83 -38.03 15.08 -20.18
N LEU A 84 -37.91 15.56 -18.94
CA LEU A 84 -39.06 15.97 -18.13
C LEU A 84 -39.85 17.10 -18.80
N ALA A 85 -39.18 18.06 -19.42
CA ALA A 85 -39.83 19.15 -20.17
C ALA A 85 -40.63 18.65 -21.39
N ILE A 86 -40.26 17.48 -21.94
CA ILE A 86 -40.97 16.82 -23.05
C ILE A 86 -42.08 15.88 -22.50
N GLY A 87 -42.25 15.82 -21.17
CA GLY A 87 -43.26 15.00 -20.50
C GLY A 87 -42.83 13.55 -20.27
N ILE A 88 -41.54 13.24 -20.42
CA ILE A 88 -40.98 11.91 -20.15
C ILE A 88 -40.28 11.96 -18.78
N ASP A 89 -40.86 11.27 -17.80
CA ASP A 89 -40.26 11.13 -16.48
C ASP A 89 -39.22 10.00 -16.48
N VAL A 90 -37.97 10.35 -16.15
CA VAL A 90 -36.85 9.40 -16.06
C VAL A 90 -36.37 9.34 -14.62
N PRO A 91 -36.50 8.18 -13.95
CA PRO A 91 -36.12 8.04 -12.56
C PRO A 91 -34.59 8.20 -12.41
N MET A 92 -34.19 9.27 -11.71
CA MET A 92 -32.80 9.52 -11.37
C MET A 92 -32.42 8.69 -10.13
N PRO A 93 -31.28 7.97 -10.12
CA PRO A 93 -30.79 7.32 -8.90
C PRO A 93 -30.53 8.38 -7.83
N ASN A 94 -30.93 8.11 -6.58
CA ASN A 94 -30.52 8.93 -5.45
C ASN A 94 -29.07 8.59 -5.12
N PHE A 95 -28.17 9.52 -5.39
CA PHE A 95 -26.77 9.31 -5.07
C PHE A 95 -26.41 10.15 -3.84
N PRO A 96 -25.65 9.57 -2.90
CA PRO A 96 -25.23 10.29 -1.71
C PRO A 96 -24.45 11.55 -2.11
N GLU A 97 -24.81 12.68 -1.50
CA GLU A 97 -23.97 13.87 -1.53
C GLU A 97 -22.58 13.49 -1.02
N SER A 98 -21.54 13.98 -1.68
CA SER A 98 -20.17 13.73 -1.24
C SER A 98 -20.04 14.20 0.21
N LEU A 99 -19.72 13.28 1.12
CA LEU A 99 -19.36 13.60 2.50
C LEU A 99 -18.23 14.64 2.46
N SER A 100 -18.55 15.90 2.72
CA SER A 100 -17.54 16.89 3.09
C SER A 100 -16.85 16.35 4.33
N THR A 101 -15.53 16.28 4.31
CA THR A 101 -14.65 15.79 5.39
C THR A 101 -14.70 16.65 6.66
N GLU A 102 -15.76 17.45 6.84
CA GLU A 102 -15.97 18.37 7.97
C GLU A 102 -16.79 17.73 9.11
N GLN A 103 -17.03 16.41 9.08
CA GLN A 103 -17.70 15.68 10.17
C GLN A 103 -16.81 14.60 10.77
N LEU A 104 -15.69 15.02 11.36
CA LEU A 104 -14.93 14.20 12.30
C LEU A 104 -14.50 15.12 13.45
N ASP A 105 -15.46 15.45 14.32
CA ASP A 105 -15.21 16.00 15.67
C ASP A 105 -14.73 14.90 16.63
#